data_AF-A0A1M3NA90-F1
#
_entry.id   AF-A0A1M3NA90-F1
#
_cell.length_a   1.000
_cell.length_b   1.000
_cell.length_c   1.000
_cell.angle_alpha   90.00
_cell.angle_beta   90.00
_cell.angle_gamma   90.00
#
_symmetry.space_group_name_H-M   'P 1'
#
loop_
_entity.id
_entity.type
_entity.pdbx_description
1 polymer ?
#
loop_
_entity_poly.entity_id
_entity_poly.type
_entity_poly.pdbx_seq_one_letter_code
_entity_poly.pdbx_strand_id
1 'polypeptide(L)'
;MSELFAPVCSITITKRRRFFWAAWWSGPPAHVPFRKPDAEGGAAATREEALAAAEKRAGMKLVEIDPLWARAWIRILRGEPAWPSKVSREPRGRASTAARSPEEEAARPAEASLSVWDVLGVGRDVTEQELKAAYRRRALETHPDHGGNEEAFRRVVRAYAEAQRRLRRPRAGRPAKKKRAE
;
A
#
# COMPACT_ATOMS: atom_id res chain seq x y z
N MET A 1 -15.69 -21.24 -25.12
CA MET A 1 -15.48 -19.78 -25.21
C MET A 1 -14.05 -19.51 -24.80
N SER A 2 -13.14 -19.45 -25.77
CA SER A 2 -11.75 -19.12 -25.50
C SER A 2 -11.71 -17.63 -25.18
N GLU A 3 -11.55 -17.27 -23.91
CA GLU A 3 -11.24 -15.89 -23.54
C GLU A 3 -10.04 -15.46 -24.38
N LEU A 4 -10.21 -14.36 -25.14
CA LEU A 4 -9.16 -13.76 -25.96
C LEU A 4 -8.10 -13.18 -25.02
N PHE A 5 -7.25 -14.06 -24.50
CA PHE A 5 -6.10 -13.69 -23.70
C PHE A 5 -4.97 -13.28 -24.64
N ALA A 6 -4.57 -12.01 -24.55
CA ALA A 6 -3.35 -11.55 -25.21
C ALA A 6 -2.14 -12.07 -24.41
N PRO A 7 -1.13 -12.67 -25.04
CA PRO A 7 0.07 -13.08 -24.33
C PRO A 7 0.81 -11.84 -23.81
N VAL A 8 1.27 -11.88 -22.56
CA VAL A 8 1.79 -10.72 -21.83
C VAL A 8 3.23 -10.89 -21.35
N CYS A 9 3.93 -9.77 -21.17
CA CYS A 9 5.28 -9.69 -20.61
C CYS A 9 5.35 -8.62 -19.52
N SER A 10 5.96 -8.92 -18.38
CA SER A 10 6.27 -7.95 -17.33
C SER A 10 7.78 -7.77 -17.26
N ILE A 11 8.25 -6.52 -17.21
CA ILE A 11 9.68 -6.20 -17.22
C ILE A 11 10.01 -5.30 -16.03
N THR A 12 11.02 -5.66 -15.25
CA THR A 12 11.46 -4.87 -14.09
C THR A 12 12.98 -4.72 -14.03
N ILE A 13 13.46 -3.71 -13.31
CA ILE A 13 14.88 -3.48 -13.08
C ILE A 13 15.34 -4.20 -11.81
N THR A 14 16.46 -4.90 -11.91
CA THR A 14 17.11 -5.57 -10.78
C THR A 14 18.08 -4.63 -10.06
N LYS A 15 18.53 -5.03 -8.86
CA LYS A 15 19.55 -4.28 -8.09
C LYS A 15 20.85 -4.02 -8.87
N ARG A 16 21.17 -4.88 -9.86
CA ARG A 16 22.35 -4.76 -10.70
C ARG A 16 22.14 -3.86 -11.93
N ARG A 17 21.07 -3.06 -11.96
CA ARG A 17 20.67 -2.21 -13.10
C ARG A 17 20.48 -2.98 -14.41
N ARG A 18 20.17 -4.27 -14.32
CA ARG A 18 19.80 -5.13 -15.45
C ARG A 18 18.31 -5.36 -15.48
N PHE A 19 17.75 -5.51 -16.66
CA PHE A 19 16.34 -5.82 -16.84
C PHE A 19 16.08 -7.32 -16.68
N PHE A 20 15.00 -7.63 -15.98
CA PHE A 20 14.45 -8.96 -15.79
C PHE A 20 13.03 -8.97 -16.34
N TRP A 21 12.71 -9.96 -17.14
CA TRP A 21 11.41 -10.13 -17.75
C TRP A 21 10.79 -11.48 -17.35
N ALA A 22 9.47 -11.50 -17.29
CA ALA A 22 8.66 -12.69 -17.09
C ALA A 22 7.47 -12.61 -18.04
N ALA A 23 7.15 -13.71 -18.71
CA ALA A 23 6.14 -13.77 -19.76
C ALA A 23 5.10 -14.86 -19.48
N TRP A 24 3.86 -14.59 -19.88
CA TRP A 24 2.72 -15.48 -19.74
C TRP A 24 1.96 -15.51 -21.07
N TRP A 25 1.95 -16.65 -21.74
CA TRP A 25 1.25 -16.86 -23.02
C TRP A 25 0.29 -18.06 -22.98
N SER A 26 0.46 -18.98 -22.02
CA SER A 26 -0.48 -20.10 -21.81
C SER A 26 -1.71 -19.68 -21.00
N GLY A 27 -1.79 -18.42 -20.58
CA GLY A 27 -2.92 -17.83 -19.87
C GLY A 27 -2.52 -16.64 -19.01
N PRO A 28 -3.50 -15.86 -18.51
CA PRO A 28 -3.22 -14.63 -17.79
C PRO A 28 -2.50 -14.85 -16.47
N PRO A 29 -1.62 -13.92 -16.08
CA PRO A 29 -1.01 -13.95 -14.76
C PRO A 29 -2.12 -13.85 -13.70
N ALA A 30 -2.12 -14.80 -12.77
CA ALA A 30 -3.12 -14.89 -11.70
C ALA A 30 -2.47 -14.58 -10.35
N HIS A 31 -3.22 -13.92 -9.47
CA HIS A 31 -2.70 -13.46 -8.19
C HIS A 31 -2.71 -14.57 -7.13
N VAL A 32 -3.74 -15.42 -7.09
CA VAL A 32 -3.91 -16.50 -6.11
C VAL A 32 -4.55 -17.74 -6.76
N PRO A 33 -3.87 -18.91 -6.79
CA PRO A 33 -2.43 -19.03 -6.56
C PRO A 33 -1.65 -18.18 -7.58
N PHE A 34 -0.45 -17.71 -7.22
CA PHE A 34 0.37 -16.97 -8.17
C PHE A 34 0.70 -17.84 -9.38
N ARG A 35 0.28 -17.43 -10.58
CA ARG A 35 0.59 -18.19 -11.80
C ARG A 35 2.06 -18.01 -12.17
N LYS A 36 2.81 -19.10 -12.18
CA LYS A 36 4.19 -19.13 -12.68
C LYS A 36 4.23 -18.66 -14.16
N PRO A 37 5.18 -17.79 -14.53
CA PRO A 37 5.40 -17.43 -15.93
C PRO A 37 5.78 -18.63 -16.77
N ASP A 38 5.38 -18.61 -18.03
CA ASP A 38 5.74 -19.63 -19.01
C ASP A 38 7.24 -19.56 -19.35
N ALA A 39 7.82 -18.34 -19.35
CA ALA A 39 9.27 -18.15 -19.31
C ALA A 39 9.68 -16.87 -18.62
N GLU A 40 10.92 -16.88 -18.15
CA GLU A 40 11.61 -15.76 -17.55
C GLU A 40 13.02 -15.61 -18.13
N GLY A 41 13.56 -14.40 -18.02
CA GLY A 41 14.94 -14.13 -18.38
C GLY A 41 15.44 -12.86 -17.72
N GLY A 42 16.74 -12.82 -17.45
CA GLY A 42 17.40 -11.66 -16.86
C GLY A 42 18.65 -11.28 -17.66
N ALA A 43 19.28 -10.18 -17.23
CA ALA A 43 20.55 -9.67 -17.74
C ALA A 43 20.49 -8.74 -18.97
N ALA A 44 19.31 -8.44 -19.52
CA ALA A 44 19.18 -7.46 -20.58
C ALA A 44 19.69 -6.07 -20.13
N ALA A 45 20.41 -5.38 -21.03
CA ALA A 45 20.94 -4.05 -20.79
C ALA A 45 19.85 -2.98 -20.94
N THR A 46 18.85 -3.21 -21.79
CA THR A 46 17.72 -2.31 -22.01
C THR A 46 16.37 -3.01 -21.85
N ARG A 47 15.30 -2.22 -21.70
CA ARG A 47 13.92 -2.72 -21.64
C ARG A 47 13.48 -3.35 -22.96
N GLU A 48 13.90 -2.75 -24.08
CA GLU A 48 13.60 -3.24 -25.42
C GLU A 48 14.28 -4.58 -25.69
N GLU A 49 15.55 -4.73 -25.28
CA GLU A 49 16.26 -6.01 -25.35
C GLU A 49 15.58 -7.09 -24.49
N ALA A 50 15.07 -6.72 -23.31
CA ALA A 50 14.32 -7.63 -22.46
C ALA A 50 13.01 -8.08 -23.12
N LEU A 51 12.26 -7.16 -23.76
CA LEU A 51 11.04 -7.49 -24.49
C LEU A 51 11.36 -8.37 -25.71
N ALA A 52 12.37 -8.03 -26.49
CA ALA A 52 12.79 -8.82 -27.65
C ALA A 52 13.24 -10.24 -27.26
N ALA A 53 13.94 -10.39 -26.13
CA ALA A 53 14.30 -11.70 -25.58
C ALA A 53 13.06 -12.51 -25.15
N ALA A 54 12.07 -11.84 -24.54
CA ALA A 54 10.81 -12.47 -24.16
C ALA A 54 10.01 -12.94 -25.38
N GLU A 55 9.86 -12.09 -26.40
CA GLU A 55 9.18 -12.41 -27.66
C GLU A 55 9.89 -13.55 -28.41
N LYS A 56 11.22 -13.51 -28.46
CA LYS A 56 12.03 -14.59 -29.07
C LYS A 56 11.80 -15.92 -28.35
N ARG A 57 11.60 -15.90 -27.03
CA ARG A 57 11.34 -17.11 -26.24
C ARG A 57 9.91 -17.62 -26.41
N ALA A 58 8.94 -16.71 -26.48
CA ALA A 58 7.54 -17.05 -26.69
C ALA A 58 7.23 -17.44 -28.15
N GLY A 59 8.07 -17.04 -29.11
CA GLY A 59 7.82 -17.22 -30.54
C GLY A 59 6.68 -16.35 -31.07
N MET A 60 6.25 -15.34 -30.31
CA MET A 60 5.12 -14.47 -30.62
C MET A 60 5.31 -13.08 -30.00
N LYS A 61 4.52 -12.12 -30.46
CA LYS A 61 4.49 -10.76 -29.87
C LYS A 61 3.81 -10.79 -28.51
N LEU A 62 4.42 -10.10 -27.54
CA LEU A 62 3.92 -10.02 -26.16
C LEU A 62 3.49 -8.59 -25.85
N VAL A 63 2.37 -8.45 -25.16
CA VAL A 63 1.91 -7.15 -24.65
C VAL A 63 2.57 -6.87 -23.32
N GLU A 64 3.25 -5.73 -23.19
CA GLU A 64 3.86 -5.38 -21.92
C GLU A 64 2.80 -4.95 -20.88
N ILE A 65 2.89 -5.52 -19.68
CA ILE A 65 2.03 -5.27 -18.52
C ILE A 65 2.84 -4.72 -17.34
N ASP A 66 2.13 -4.44 -16.23
CA ASP A 66 2.71 -3.86 -15.02
C ASP A 66 3.98 -4.60 -14.54
N PRO A 67 5.10 -3.90 -14.25
CA PRO A 67 6.36 -4.48 -13.76
C PRO A 67 6.25 -5.23 -12.42
N LEU A 68 5.15 -5.06 -11.69
CA LEU A 68 4.90 -5.72 -10.42
C LEU A 68 4.86 -7.24 -10.54
N TRP A 69 4.42 -7.78 -11.69
CA TRP A 69 4.38 -9.22 -11.92
C TRP A 69 5.78 -9.84 -12.00
N ALA A 70 6.70 -9.20 -12.72
CA ALA A 70 8.11 -9.60 -12.74
C ALA A 70 8.77 -9.45 -11.37
N ARG A 71 8.43 -8.39 -10.61
CA ARG A 71 8.92 -8.22 -9.23
C ARG A 71 8.39 -9.30 -8.29
N ALA A 72 7.12 -9.67 -8.42
CA ALA A 72 6.51 -10.74 -7.67
C ALA A 72 7.18 -12.07 -7.97
N TRP A 73 7.47 -12.35 -9.25
CA TRP A 73 8.23 -13.54 -9.64
C TRP A 73 9.65 -13.56 -9.06
N ILE A 74 10.37 -12.44 -9.08
CA ILE A 74 11.70 -12.34 -8.43
C ILE A 74 11.62 -12.65 -6.92
N ARG A 75 10.53 -12.28 -6.24
CA ARG A 75 10.31 -12.61 -4.82
C ARG A 75 10.09 -14.11 -4.63
N ILE A 76 9.24 -14.73 -5.46
CA ILE A 76 9.01 -16.18 -5.42
C ILE A 76 10.30 -16.97 -5.64
N LEU A 77 11.14 -16.54 -6.60
CA LEU A 77 12.46 -17.15 -6.84
C LEU A 77 13.41 -17.05 -5.63
N ARG A 78 13.15 -16.13 -4.69
CA ARG A 78 13.90 -15.97 -3.43
C ARG A 78 13.23 -16.71 -2.24
N GLY A 79 12.16 -17.45 -2.48
CA GLY A 79 11.35 -18.06 -1.42
C GLY A 79 10.50 -17.05 -0.63
N GLU A 80 10.35 -15.82 -1.13
CA GLU A 80 9.49 -14.80 -0.54
C GLU A 80 8.08 -14.86 -1.14
N PRO A 81 7.04 -14.42 -0.42
CA PRO A 81 5.70 -14.32 -0.99
C PRO A 81 5.69 -13.35 -2.19
N ALA A 82 4.97 -13.74 -3.24
CA ALA A 82 4.83 -13.00 -4.50
C ALA A 82 4.46 -11.53 -4.28
N TRP A 83 3.53 -11.31 -3.36
CA TRP A 83 3.06 -9.99 -2.99
C TRP A 83 3.53 -9.68 -1.58
N PRO A 84 4.17 -8.53 -1.33
CA PRO A 84 4.40 -8.08 0.02
C PRO A 84 3.02 -7.88 0.66
N SER A 85 2.64 -8.77 1.58
CA SER A 85 1.53 -8.52 2.48
C SER A 85 1.69 -7.12 3.08
N LYS A 86 0.62 -6.34 3.25
CA LYS A 86 0.68 -5.00 3.88
C LYS A 86 1.37 -5.00 5.26
N VAL A 87 1.53 -6.19 5.85
CA VAL A 87 2.29 -6.49 7.07
C VAL A 87 3.82 -6.32 6.92
N SER A 88 4.37 -6.23 5.71
CA SER A 88 5.84 -6.17 5.50
C SER A 88 6.37 -4.82 5.01
N ARG A 89 5.62 -3.74 5.25
CA ARG A 89 6.20 -2.38 5.30
C ARG A 89 6.58 -2.01 6.74
N GLU A 90 7.04 -2.98 7.51
CA GLU A 90 7.84 -2.73 8.71
C GLU A 90 9.32 -2.61 8.26
N PRO A 91 10.08 -1.58 8.67
CA PRO A 91 11.53 -1.66 8.64
C PRO A 91 11.96 -2.94 9.36
N ARG A 92 13.03 -3.59 8.90
CA ARG A 92 13.58 -4.79 9.55
C ARG A 92 13.68 -4.56 11.07
N GLY A 93 12.79 -5.20 11.81
CA GLY A 93 12.67 -5.08 13.24
C GLY A 93 11.42 -5.77 13.78
N ARG A 94 11.53 -7.09 13.99
CA ARG A 94 10.78 -7.92 14.97
C ARG A 94 9.44 -8.58 14.52
N ALA A 95 9.35 -9.86 14.91
CA ALA A 95 8.33 -10.89 14.68
C ALA A 95 6.88 -10.47 15.04
N SER A 96 5.88 -10.82 14.21
CA SER A 96 4.89 -11.95 14.37
C SER A 96 3.84 -11.69 15.46
N THR A 97 2.53 -11.76 15.24
CA THR A 97 1.68 -12.97 15.05
C THR A 97 0.26 -12.54 14.60
N ALA A 98 -0.31 -13.05 13.51
CA ALA A 98 -1.29 -14.14 13.42
C ALA A 98 -2.68 -13.96 14.12
N ALA A 99 -3.72 -13.87 13.27
CA ALA A 99 -5.09 -14.43 13.34
C ALA A 99 -6.22 -13.81 14.21
N ARG A 100 -7.36 -13.48 13.56
CA ARG A 100 -8.76 -13.91 13.83
C ARG A 100 -9.71 -13.34 12.75
N SER A 101 -10.36 -14.18 11.93
CA SER A 101 -11.68 -14.86 12.03
C SER A 101 -12.92 -13.94 11.78
N PRO A 102 -13.82 -14.29 10.83
CA PRO A 102 -14.83 -13.41 10.20
C PRO A 102 -16.15 -13.21 10.99
N GLU A 103 -16.19 -13.56 12.27
CA GLU A 103 -17.43 -13.61 13.06
C GLU A 103 -17.75 -12.27 13.77
N GLU A 104 -16.76 -11.38 13.88
CA GLU A 104 -16.92 -10.02 14.43
C GLU A 104 -17.58 -9.03 13.44
N GLU A 105 -17.89 -9.46 12.22
CA GLU A 105 -18.59 -8.65 11.22
C GLU A 105 -20.08 -8.40 11.57
N ALA A 106 -20.62 -9.07 12.60
CA ALA A 106 -22.02 -8.96 13.00
C ALA A 106 -22.33 -7.92 14.10
N ALA A 107 -21.35 -7.16 14.58
CA ALA A 107 -21.55 -6.12 15.59
C ALA A 107 -21.11 -4.74 15.08
N ARG A 108 -21.72 -4.26 13.99
CA ARG A 108 -21.65 -2.84 13.64
C ARG A 108 -22.67 -2.06 14.47
N PRO A 109 -22.28 -1.20 15.42
CA PRO A 109 -22.96 0.07 15.53
C PRO A 109 -22.49 0.93 14.34
N ALA A 110 -23.36 1.78 13.84
CA ALA A 110 -23.06 2.72 12.78
C ALA A 110 -21.92 3.68 13.19
N GLU A 111 -20.67 3.32 12.95
CA GLU A 111 -19.55 4.26 13.07
C GLU A 111 -19.56 5.15 11.83
N ALA A 112 -20.33 6.23 11.94
CA ALA A 112 -20.20 7.44 11.15
C ALA A 112 -18.73 7.66 10.78
N SER A 113 -18.45 7.98 9.52
CA SER A 113 -17.12 8.38 9.06
C SER A 113 -16.58 9.48 9.99
N LEU A 114 -15.85 9.09 11.04
CA LEU A 114 -15.42 9.99 12.10
C LEU A 114 -14.64 11.11 11.44
N SER A 115 -15.06 12.35 11.69
CA SER A 115 -14.40 13.49 11.08
C SER A 115 -12.94 13.49 11.51
N VAL A 116 -12.07 14.02 10.66
CA VAL A 116 -10.64 14.22 10.97
C VAL A 116 -10.43 14.87 12.35
N TRP A 117 -11.36 15.73 12.75
CA TRP A 117 -11.40 16.41 14.03
C TRP A 117 -11.79 15.49 15.20
N ASP A 118 -12.77 14.62 15.00
CA ASP A 118 -13.20 13.61 15.99
C ASP A 118 -12.09 12.58 16.26
N VAL A 119 -11.38 12.16 15.21
CA VAL A 119 -10.23 11.24 15.32
C VAL A 119 -9.12 11.82 16.21
N LEU A 120 -8.91 13.13 16.14
CA LEU A 120 -7.93 13.84 16.97
C LEU A 120 -8.53 14.32 18.31
N GLY A 121 -9.85 14.22 18.50
CA GLY A 121 -10.55 14.73 19.68
C GLY A 121 -10.52 16.25 19.82
N VAL A 122 -10.51 16.97 18.70
CA VAL A 122 -10.43 18.45 18.68
C VAL A 122 -11.58 19.06 17.88
N GLY A 123 -11.86 20.34 18.13
CA GLY A 123 -12.84 21.09 17.35
C GLY A 123 -12.31 21.46 15.95
N ARG A 124 -13.23 21.80 15.04
CA ARG A 124 -12.91 22.27 13.68
C ARG A 124 -12.12 23.58 13.65
N ASP A 125 -12.17 24.33 14.75
CA ASP A 125 -11.54 25.65 14.95
C ASP A 125 -10.28 25.59 15.81
N VAL A 126 -9.68 24.41 15.95
CA VAL A 126 -8.42 24.18 16.69
C VAL A 126 -7.26 24.97 16.07
N THR A 127 -6.40 25.53 16.91
CA THR A 127 -5.15 26.19 16.49
C THR A 127 -4.06 25.17 16.18
N GLU A 128 -2.99 25.56 15.47
CA GLU A 128 -1.86 24.65 15.20
C GLU A 128 -1.20 24.10 16.47
N GLN A 129 -1.15 24.91 17.54
CA GLN A 129 -0.57 24.51 18.82
C GLN A 129 -1.44 23.44 19.52
N GLU A 130 -2.75 23.65 19.55
CA GLU A 130 -3.71 22.71 20.13
C GLU A 130 -3.80 21.42 19.29
N LEU A 131 -3.71 21.52 17.96
CA LEU A 131 -3.66 20.36 17.07
C LEU A 131 -2.44 19.47 17.36
N LYS A 132 -1.27 20.08 17.56
CA LYS A 132 -0.04 19.37 17.94
C LYS A 132 -0.13 18.78 19.35
N ALA A 133 -0.79 19.46 20.29
CA ALA A 133 -1.00 18.93 21.64
C ALA A 133 -1.93 17.70 21.61
N ALA A 134 -3.04 17.78 20.89
CA ALA A 134 -3.98 16.67 20.74
C ALA A 134 -3.37 15.48 20.00
N TYR A 135 -2.61 15.72 18.93
CA TYR A 135 -1.86 14.68 18.24
C TYR A 135 -0.89 13.96 19.19
N ARG A 136 -0.11 14.70 20.00
CA ARG A 136 0.82 14.08 20.96
C ARG A 136 0.10 13.21 21.98
N ARG A 137 -1.03 13.67 22.53
CA ARG A 137 -1.85 12.89 23.47
C ARG A 137 -2.36 11.59 22.82
N ARG A 138 -3.01 11.71 21.65
CA ARG A 138 -3.53 10.56 20.91
C ARG A 138 -2.43 9.61 20.45
N ALA A 139 -1.28 10.14 20.04
CA ALA A 139 -0.12 9.36 19.64
C ALA A 139 0.42 8.54 20.80
N LEU A 140 0.46 9.09 22.02
CA LEU A 140 0.86 8.37 23.23
C LEU A 140 -0.16 7.29 23.61
N GLU A 141 -1.47 7.59 23.51
CA GLU A 141 -2.54 6.65 23.84
C GLU A 141 -2.64 5.49 22.84
N THR A 142 -2.35 5.75 21.55
CA THR A 142 -2.44 4.74 20.48
C THR A 142 -1.09 4.12 20.15
N HIS A 143 -0.02 4.49 20.84
CA HIS A 143 1.34 4.03 20.51
C HIS A 143 1.48 2.51 20.73
N PRO A 144 2.00 1.76 19.75
CA PRO A 144 2.18 0.32 19.89
C PRO A 144 3.15 -0.05 21.03
N ASP A 145 4.15 0.80 21.32
CA ASP A 145 5.09 0.55 22.44
C ASP A 145 4.46 0.66 23.83
N HIS A 146 3.29 1.29 23.97
CA HIS A 146 2.54 1.37 25.24
C HIS A 146 1.33 0.41 25.26
N GLY A 147 1.29 -0.57 24.34
CA GLY A 147 0.18 -1.52 24.23
C GLY A 147 -1.01 -1.02 23.39
N GLY A 148 -0.81 0.06 22.61
CA GLY A 148 -1.80 0.62 21.70
C GLY A 148 -1.89 -0.11 20.35
N ASN A 149 -2.88 0.26 19.54
CA ASN A 149 -3.16 -0.36 18.25
C ASN A 149 -2.52 0.44 17.09
N GLU A 150 -1.69 -0.22 16.28
CA GLU A 150 -0.99 0.40 15.15
C GLU A 150 -1.96 1.03 14.12
N GLU A 151 -3.10 0.41 13.86
CA GLU A 151 -4.11 0.96 12.94
C GLU A 151 -4.80 2.20 13.51
N ALA A 152 -4.96 2.28 14.84
CA ALA A 152 -5.45 3.47 15.51
C ALA A 152 -4.41 4.61 15.42
N PHE A 153 -3.14 4.30 15.64
CA PHE A 153 -2.04 5.27 15.47
C PHE A 153 -1.97 5.80 14.03
N ARG A 154 -2.04 4.92 13.03
CA ARG A 154 -2.06 5.32 11.61
C ARG A 154 -3.25 6.20 11.28
N ARG A 155 -4.42 5.98 11.88
CA ARG A 155 -5.61 6.85 11.74
C ARG A 155 -5.35 8.24 12.33
N VAL A 156 -4.75 8.32 13.52
CA VAL A 156 -4.37 9.58 14.18
C VAL A 156 -3.35 10.37 13.34
N VAL A 157 -2.33 9.70 12.79
CA VAL A 157 -1.31 10.34 11.93
C VAL A 157 -1.94 10.90 10.65
N ARG A 158 -2.81 10.13 9.98
CA ARG A 158 -3.53 10.58 8.78
C ARG A 158 -4.43 11.77 9.07
N ALA A 159 -5.16 11.71 10.18
CA ALA A 159 -6.03 12.80 10.61
C ALA A 159 -5.22 14.07 10.90
N TYR A 160 -4.09 13.98 11.58
CA TYR A 160 -3.22 15.12 11.85
C TYR A 160 -2.71 15.79 10.57
N ALA A 161 -2.21 15.00 9.61
CA ALA A 161 -1.72 15.53 8.34
C ALA A 161 -2.84 16.24 7.55
N GLU A 162 -4.05 15.68 7.56
CA GLU A 162 -5.20 16.29 6.91
C GLU A 162 -5.69 17.55 7.62
N ALA A 163 -5.76 17.55 8.95
CA ALA A 163 -6.10 18.72 9.76
C ALA A 163 -5.13 19.88 9.53
N GLN A 164 -3.82 19.58 9.48
CA GLN A 164 -2.79 20.57 9.20
C GLN A 164 -2.94 21.17 7.79
N ARG A 165 -3.25 20.35 6.78
CA ARG A 165 -3.57 20.84 5.43
C ARG A 165 -4.82 21.74 5.42
N ARG A 166 -5.84 21.40 6.20
CA ARG A 166 -7.08 22.19 6.32
C ARG A 166 -6.87 23.51 7.08
N LEU A 167 -5.96 23.55 8.06
CA LEU A 167 -5.58 24.77 8.79
C LEU A 167 -4.76 25.74 7.93
N ARG A 168 -3.83 25.22 7.13
CA ARG A 168 -2.95 26.03 6.26
C ARG A 168 -3.68 26.63 5.05
N ARG A 169 -4.85 26.09 4.69
CA ARG A 169 -5.67 26.66 3.62
C ARG A 169 -6.36 27.93 4.14
N PRO A 170 -6.20 29.10 3.50
CA PRO A 170 -6.89 30.31 3.91
C PRO A 170 -8.40 30.04 3.86
N ARG A 171 -9.07 30.16 5.01
CA ARG A 171 -10.53 30.05 5.11
C ARG A 171 -11.14 31.26 4.41
N ALA A 172 -11.88 31.04 3.32
CA ALA A 172 -12.90 32.00 2.91
C ALA A 172 -13.84 32.21 4.12
N GLY A 173 -14.03 33.46 4.52
CA GLY A 173 -14.21 33.85 5.92
C GLY A 173 -15.41 33.27 6.66
N ARG A 174 -15.23 33.06 7.97
CA ARG A 174 -16.29 33.13 8.99
C ARG A 174 -15.65 33.43 10.38
N PRO A 175 -16.18 34.35 11.19
CA PRO A 175 -15.51 34.83 12.40
C PRO A 175 -15.54 33.81 13.54
N ALA A 176 -14.47 33.82 14.34
CA ALA A 176 -14.19 32.91 15.45
C ALA A 176 -15.14 33.12 16.65
N LYS A 177 -15.71 32.05 17.19
CA LYS A 177 -16.30 32.05 18.54
C LYS A 177 -15.34 31.37 19.53
N LYS A 178 -14.82 32.16 20.47
CA LYS A 178 -14.13 31.70 21.68
C LYS A 178 -15.08 30.88 22.58
N LYS A 179 -14.57 29.81 23.20
CA LYS A 179 -15.01 29.30 24.51
C LYS A 179 -13.74 28.86 25.25
N ARG A 180 -13.19 29.69 26.15
CA ARG A 180 -13.40 29.70 27.61
C ARG A 180 -13.30 28.31 28.24
N ALA A 181 -12.16 28.07 28.86
CA ALA A 181 -11.92 27.07 29.89
C ALA A 181 -12.79 27.39 31.12
N GLU A 182 -13.29 26.33 31.75
CA GLU A 182 -13.77 26.32 33.15
C GLU A 182 -12.96 25.23 33.87
#